data_AF-A0A158NG02-F1
#
_entry.id   AF-A0A158NG02-F1
#
_cell.length_a   1.000
_cell.length_b   1.000
_cell.length_c   1.000
_cell.angle_alpha   90.00
_cell.angle_beta   90.00
_cell.angle_gamma   90.00
#
_symmetry.space_group_name_H-M   'P 1'
#
loop_
_entity.id
_entity.type
_entity.pdbx_description
1 polymer ?
#
loop_
_entity_poly.entity_id
_entity_poly.type
_entity_poly.pdbx_seq_one_letter_code
_entity_poly.pdbx_strand_id
1 'polypeptide(L)'
;MSDDKEKDEEKPVVPKTAVDLQRLKLMKLMKNVDKPVILPERPKAKNTPSVPEFVRNVMGSSAGAGSGEFHVYRHLRRKEYARQKFIQEKAYKELLDDEYHQKLEENRRLAEEATAKKRAKRLRKKQGRKQKKLMKANNKEDNAVMNEKYSEDDSSDEETKTVENSKVTEENDSCLKNVSMNESEVMSATEKELSLPVGENQENTLKTQSEVSSENIQCEDGT
;
A
#
# COMPACT_ATOMS: atom_id res chain seq x y z
N MET A 1 49.38 -39.18 13.09
CA MET A 1 49.33 -38.79 11.67
C MET A 1 48.86 -37.36 11.66
N SER A 2 49.80 -36.45 11.46
CA SER A 2 49.60 -35.00 11.57
C SER A 2 49.25 -34.50 10.17
N ASP A 3 48.01 -34.06 9.95
CA ASP A 3 47.61 -33.43 8.70
C ASP A 3 48.15 -32.00 8.67
N ASP A 4 49.30 -31.83 8.01
CA ASP A 4 49.87 -30.54 7.65
C ASP A 4 48.92 -29.84 6.65
N LYS A 5 48.01 -29.02 7.17
CA LYS A 5 47.22 -28.09 6.34
C LYS A 5 48.09 -26.89 6.02
N GLU A 6 48.84 -26.98 4.93
CA GLU A 6 49.43 -25.81 4.26
C GLU A 6 48.31 -24.79 4.01
N LYS A 7 48.35 -23.67 4.74
CA LYS A 7 47.49 -22.52 4.47
C LYS A 7 48.06 -21.84 3.24
N ASP A 8 47.54 -22.20 2.07
CA ASP A 8 47.71 -21.40 0.86
C ASP A 8 47.14 -20.01 1.10
N GLU A 9 48.01 -19.05 1.42
CA GLU A 9 47.68 -17.64 1.51
C GLU A 9 47.48 -17.10 0.09
N GLU A 10 46.28 -17.32 -0.45
CA GLU A 10 45.86 -16.74 -1.72
C GLU A 10 45.98 -15.21 -1.67
N LYS A 11 46.79 -14.65 -2.57
CA LYS A 11 47.00 -13.21 -2.69
C LYS A 11 45.66 -12.49 -2.89
N PRO A 12 45.47 -11.29 -2.31
CA PRO A 12 44.21 -10.55 -2.45
C PRO A 12 43.96 -10.17 -3.92
N VAL A 13 43.01 -10.86 -4.55
CA VAL A 13 42.60 -10.58 -5.94
C VAL A 13 41.53 -9.49 -5.93
N VAL A 14 41.84 -8.35 -6.55
CA VAL A 14 40.85 -7.29 -6.80
C VAL A 14 40.04 -7.66 -8.05
N PRO A 15 38.72 -7.87 -7.94
CA PRO A 15 37.90 -8.22 -9.09
C PRO A 15 37.75 -7.01 -10.02
N LYS A 16 37.89 -7.24 -11.33
CA LYS A 16 37.77 -6.19 -12.36
C LYS A 16 36.40 -6.20 -13.03
N THR A 17 35.80 -7.38 -13.16
CA THR A 17 34.50 -7.58 -13.81
C THR A 17 33.45 -8.13 -12.82
N ALA A 18 32.16 -7.93 -13.11
CA ALA A 18 31.06 -8.49 -12.32
C ALA A 18 31.14 -10.03 -12.20
N VAL A 19 31.64 -10.70 -13.24
CA VAL A 19 31.88 -12.14 -13.25
C VAL A 19 32.97 -12.53 -12.24
N ASP A 20 34.04 -11.74 -12.11
CA ASP A 20 35.11 -12.01 -11.13
C ASP A 20 34.58 -11.89 -9.69
N LEU A 21 33.71 -10.91 -9.42
CA LEU A 21 33.03 -10.78 -8.13
C LEU A 21 32.19 -12.00 -7.79
N GLN A 22 31.44 -12.52 -8.77
CA GLN A 22 30.65 -13.74 -8.60
C GLN A 22 31.53 -14.97 -8.40
N ARG A 23 32.61 -15.08 -9.20
CA ARG A 23 33.60 -16.16 -9.08
C ARG A 23 34.22 -16.20 -7.69
N LEU A 24 34.64 -15.06 -7.14
CA LEU A 24 35.19 -14.98 -5.79
C LEU A 24 34.17 -15.37 -4.71
N LYS A 25 32.91 -14.92 -4.84
CA LYS A 25 31.82 -15.33 -3.92
C LYS A 25 31.54 -16.83 -4.01
N LEU A 26 31.55 -17.39 -5.22
CA LEU A 26 31.33 -18.81 -5.45
C LEU A 26 32.46 -19.65 -4.85
N MET A 27 33.73 -19.29 -5.11
CA MET A 27 34.90 -19.95 -4.51
C MET A 27 34.82 -19.96 -2.98
N LYS A 28 34.40 -18.84 -2.37
CA LYS A 28 34.19 -18.75 -0.92
C LYS A 28 33.09 -19.68 -0.40
N LEU A 29 31.99 -19.83 -1.14
CA LEU A 29 30.90 -20.75 -0.80
C LEU A 29 31.33 -22.21 -0.97
N MET A 30 32.00 -22.54 -2.08
CA MET A 30 32.47 -23.90 -2.39
C MET A 30 33.59 -24.38 -1.45
N LYS A 31 34.34 -23.46 -0.82
CA LYS A 31 35.32 -23.81 0.21
C LYS A 31 34.70 -24.51 1.43
N ASN A 32 33.41 -24.28 1.71
CA ASN A 32 32.69 -24.90 2.83
C ASN A 32 31.30 -25.37 2.38
N VAL A 33 31.24 -26.47 1.62
CA VAL A 33 29.98 -26.99 1.05
C VAL A 33 29.01 -27.48 2.13
N ASP A 34 29.51 -28.04 3.23
CA ASP A 34 28.67 -28.61 4.29
C ASP A 34 27.96 -27.53 5.14
N LYS A 35 28.40 -26.27 5.06
CA LYS A 35 27.79 -25.18 5.83
C LYS A 35 26.54 -24.67 5.11
N PRO A 36 25.34 -24.77 5.71
CA PRO A 36 24.13 -24.25 5.08
C PRO A 36 24.22 -22.74 4.89
N VAL A 37 23.79 -22.27 3.72
CA VAL A 37 23.75 -20.85 3.36
C VAL A 37 22.51 -20.22 4.00
N ILE A 38 22.70 -19.26 4.90
CA ILE A 38 21.61 -18.48 5.50
C ILE A 38 21.32 -17.30 4.58
N LEU A 39 20.18 -17.35 3.89
CA LEU A 39 19.68 -16.19 3.15
C LEU A 39 19.06 -15.19 4.13
N PRO A 40 19.35 -13.89 4.00
CA PRO A 40 18.72 -12.88 4.84
C PRO A 40 17.22 -12.82 4.54
N GLU A 41 16.41 -12.83 5.59
CA GLU A 41 14.97 -12.57 5.49
C GLU A 41 14.74 -11.10 5.07
N ARG A 42 13.60 -10.82 4.43
CA ARG A 42 13.19 -9.45 4.08
C ARG A 42 13.23 -8.57 5.35
N PRO A 43 13.79 -7.35 5.27
CA PRO A 43 13.81 -6.46 6.41
C PRO A 43 12.39 -6.18 6.89
N LYS A 44 12.16 -6.35 8.19
CA LYS A 44 10.88 -6.07 8.83
C LYS A 44 10.59 -4.57 8.74
N ALA A 45 9.32 -4.21 8.58
CA ALA A 45 8.91 -2.81 8.64
C ALA A 45 9.33 -2.22 10.00
N LYS A 46 9.81 -0.97 9.96
CA LYS A 46 10.11 -0.23 11.19
C LYS A 46 8.80 -0.08 11.95
N ASN A 47 8.79 -0.43 13.23
CA ASN A 47 7.63 -0.25 14.11
C ASN A 47 7.99 0.74 15.21
N THR A 48 6.98 1.43 15.71
CA THR A 48 7.13 2.26 16.92
C THR A 48 7.37 1.34 18.12
N PRO A 49 8.26 1.73 19.05
CA PRO A 49 8.52 0.90 20.23
C PRO A 49 7.25 0.77 21.07
N SER A 50 6.94 -0.46 21.51
CA SER A 50 5.81 -0.70 22.40
C SER A 50 5.97 0.06 23.71
N VAL A 51 4.86 0.62 24.21
CA VAL A 51 4.83 1.31 25.50
C VAL A 51 4.81 0.26 26.61
N PRO A 52 5.69 0.35 27.63
CA PRO A 52 5.65 -0.55 28.78
C PRO A 52 4.32 -0.42 29.53
N GLU A 53 3.74 -1.55 29.93
CA GLU A 53 2.46 -1.60 30.65
C GLU A 53 2.55 -0.93 32.05
N PHE A 54 3.62 -1.22 32.79
CA PHE A 54 3.82 -0.67 34.13
C PHE A 54 5.10 0.15 34.22
N VAL A 55 4.96 1.38 34.69
CA VAL A 55 6.08 2.23 35.09
C VAL A 55 6.25 2.09 36.60
N ARG A 56 7.39 1.55 37.04
CA ARG A 56 7.66 1.27 38.46
C ARG A 56 8.13 2.49 39.26
N ASN A 57 8.73 3.47 38.57
CA ASN A 57 9.44 4.58 39.20
C ASN A 57 8.61 5.87 39.17
N VAL A 58 7.30 5.77 39.39
CA VAL A 58 6.41 6.94 39.41
C VAL A 58 6.49 7.58 40.80
N MET A 59 6.92 8.83 40.84
CA MET A 59 6.91 9.62 42.07
C MET A 59 5.49 10.15 42.34
N GLY A 60 5.13 10.39 43.61
CA GLY A 60 3.77 10.80 43.98
C GLY A 60 3.29 12.08 43.28
N SER A 61 1.98 12.20 43.04
CA SER A 61 1.40 13.27 42.21
C SER A 61 1.63 14.69 42.75
N SER A 62 1.84 14.85 44.05
CA SER A 62 2.14 16.12 44.71
C SER A 62 3.63 16.37 44.92
N ALA A 63 4.51 15.46 44.48
CA ALA A 63 5.94 15.64 44.59
C ALA A 63 6.45 16.71 43.61
N GLY A 64 7.49 17.46 44.00
CA GLY A 64 8.10 18.47 43.16
C GLY A 64 8.88 17.88 41.97
N ALA A 65 9.27 18.74 41.02
CA ALA A 65 10.07 18.34 39.88
C ALA A 65 11.48 17.90 40.31
N GLY A 66 11.82 16.63 40.05
CA GLY A 66 13.17 16.11 40.29
C GLY A 66 14.16 16.51 39.18
N SER A 67 15.46 16.37 39.46
CA SER A 67 16.53 16.68 38.49
C SER A 67 16.51 15.81 37.23
N GLY A 68 15.95 14.60 37.31
CA GLY A 68 15.82 13.68 36.18
C GLY A 68 14.57 13.89 35.31
N GLU A 69 13.58 14.66 35.77
CA GLU A 69 12.27 14.77 35.12
C GLU A 69 12.37 15.41 33.73
N PHE A 70 13.27 16.38 33.56
CA PHE A 70 13.55 16.98 32.26
C PHE A 70 13.99 15.95 31.22
N HIS A 71 14.85 15.01 31.59
CA HIS A 71 15.30 13.98 30.66
C HIS A 71 14.20 12.99 30.35
N VAL A 72 13.37 12.62 31.33
CA VAL A 72 12.19 11.77 31.12
C VAL A 72 11.27 12.40 30.07
N TYR A 73 10.87 13.66 30.25
CA TYR A 73 10.06 14.39 29.27
C TYR A 73 10.73 14.47 27.89
N ARG A 74 12.02 14.80 27.83
CA ARG A 74 12.77 14.89 26.57
C ARG A 74 12.80 13.56 25.81
N HIS A 75 12.89 12.43 26.49
CA HIS A 75 12.85 11.10 25.88
C HIS A 75 11.42 10.73 25.45
N LEU A 76 10.43 11.01 26.30
CA LEU A 76 9.02 10.76 26.00
C LEU A 76 8.53 11.56 24.79
N ARG A 77 8.86 12.86 24.73
CA ARG A 77 8.51 13.72 23.59
C ARG A 77 9.11 13.24 22.28
N ARG A 78 10.38 12.80 22.28
CA ARG A 78 11.02 12.23 21.09
C ARG A 78 10.36 10.92 20.65
N LYS A 79 10.01 10.05 21.61
CA LYS A 79 9.26 8.81 21.31
C LYS A 79 7.89 9.13 20.72
N GLU A 80 7.18 10.10 21.29
CA GLU A 80 5.84 10.48 20.82
C GLU A 80 5.88 11.13 19.43
N TYR A 81 6.82 12.03 19.17
CA TYR A 81 6.99 12.61 17.83
C TYR A 81 7.37 11.58 16.78
N ALA A 82 8.28 10.66 17.12
CA ALA A 82 8.59 9.54 16.23
C ALA A 82 7.35 8.65 15.98
N ARG A 83 6.51 8.45 17.00
CA ARG A 83 5.26 7.69 16.88
C ARG A 83 4.24 8.37 15.99
N GLN A 84 3.98 9.66 16.21
CA GLN A 84 3.06 10.47 15.41
C GLN A 84 3.50 10.54 13.95
N LYS A 85 4.79 10.85 13.71
CA LYS A 85 5.37 10.88 12.37
C LYS A 85 5.22 9.53 11.66
N PHE A 86 5.50 8.43 12.34
CA PHE A 86 5.33 7.09 11.77
C PHE A 86 3.88 6.79 11.39
N ILE A 87 2.91 7.18 12.22
CA ILE A 87 1.49 6.97 11.94
C ILE A 87 1.05 7.79 10.72
N GLN A 88 1.47 9.06 10.65
CA GLN A 88 1.17 9.94 9.51
C GLN A 88 1.79 9.42 8.22
N GLU A 89 3.08 9.05 8.23
CA GLU A 89 3.77 8.48 7.06
C GLU A 89 3.13 7.17 6.60
N LYS A 90 2.74 6.29 7.54
CA LYS A 90 2.07 5.03 7.23
C LYS A 90 0.71 5.28 6.58
N ALA A 91 -0.11 6.15 7.17
CA ALA A 91 -1.43 6.48 6.64
C ALA A 91 -1.33 7.10 5.24
N TYR A 92 -0.41 8.04 5.04
CA TYR A 92 -0.17 8.63 3.73
C TYR A 92 0.24 7.60 2.68
N LYS A 93 1.14 6.68 3.04
CA LYS A 93 1.56 5.60 2.14
C LYS A 93 0.40 4.67 1.79
N GLU A 94 -0.41 4.29 2.78
CA GLU A 94 -1.57 3.40 2.58
C GLU A 94 -2.58 4.03 1.62
N LEU A 95 -2.88 5.32 1.76
CA LEU A 95 -3.74 6.06 0.82
C LEU A 95 -3.19 6.04 -0.61
N LEU A 96 -1.89 6.29 -0.79
CA LEU A 96 -1.26 6.25 -2.10
C LEU A 96 -1.26 4.85 -2.73
N ASP A 97 -1.00 3.83 -1.92
CA ASP A 97 -1.01 2.43 -2.36
C ASP A 97 -2.44 2.03 -2.77
N ASP A 98 -3.47 2.41 -2.01
CA ASP A 98 -4.88 2.16 -2.32
C ASP A 98 -5.32 2.86 -3.60
N GLU A 99 -4.98 4.14 -3.78
CA GLU A 99 -5.26 4.87 -5.02
C GLU A 99 -4.59 4.22 -6.24
N TYR A 100 -3.36 3.73 -6.07
CA TYR A 100 -2.63 3.04 -7.12
C TYR A 100 -3.31 1.72 -7.49
N HIS A 101 -3.72 0.93 -6.50
CA HIS A 101 -4.42 -0.33 -6.71
C HIS A 101 -5.78 -0.12 -7.39
N GLN A 102 -6.56 0.88 -6.98
CA GLN A 102 -7.82 1.23 -7.61
C GLN A 102 -7.61 1.59 -9.10
N LYS A 103 -6.65 2.46 -9.41
CA LYS A 103 -6.32 2.82 -10.80
C LYS A 103 -5.88 1.61 -11.63
N LEU A 104 -5.13 0.68 -11.05
CA LEU A 104 -4.69 -0.53 -11.73
C LEU A 104 -5.88 -1.46 -12.06
N GLU A 105 -6.80 -1.62 -11.11
CA GLU A 105 -8.01 -2.43 -11.28
C GLU A 105 -8.96 -1.82 -12.32
N GLU A 106 -9.16 -0.50 -12.29
CA GLU A 106 -9.97 0.22 -13.29
C GLU A 106 -9.40 0.04 -14.70
N ASN A 107 -8.09 0.24 -14.87
CA ASN A 107 -7.43 0.06 -16.16
C ASN A 107 -7.54 -1.39 -16.65
N ARG A 108 -7.40 -2.36 -15.73
CA ARG A 108 -7.60 -3.77 -16.04
C ARG A 108 -9.04 -4.04 -16.48
N ARG A 109 -10.03 -3.50 -15.77
CA ARG A 109 -11.46 -3.67 -16.10
C ARG A 109 -11.78 -3.08 -17.46
N LEU A 110 -11.33 -1.87 -17.76
CA LEU A 110 -11.53 -1.23 -19.06
C LEU A 110 -10.89 -2.03 -20.22
N ALA A 111 -9.68 -2.57 -20.00
CA ALA A 111 -9.03 -3.43 -20.97
C ALA A 111 -9.78 -4.76 -21.17
N GLU A 112 -10.27 -5.37 -20.09
CA GLU A 112 -11.08 -6.60 -20.14
C GLU A 112 -12.43 -6.37 -20.84
N GLU A 113 -13.13 -5.25 -20.57
CA GLU A 113 -14.37 -4.87 -21.25
C GLU A 113 -14.16 -4.66 -22.76
N ALA A 114 -13.10 -3.92 -23.14
CA ALA A 114 -12.77 -3.68 -24.53
C ALA A 114 -12.40 -4.99 -25.27
N THR A 115 -11.61 -5.85 -24.64
CA THR A 115 -11.22 -7.15 -25.21
C THR A 115 -12.39 -8.13 -25.26
N ALA A 116 -13.27 -8.15 -24.26
CA ALA A 116 -14.49 -8.96 -24.22
C ALA A 116 -15.46 -8.56 -25.34
N LYS A 117 -15.69 -7.26 -25.54
CA LYS A 117 -16.53 -6.75 -26.65
C LYS A 117 -15.98 -7.19 -28.01
N LYS A 118 -14.67 -7.05 -28.24
CA LYS A 118 -14.01 -7.50 -29.48
C LYS A 118 -14.07 -9.03 -29.63
N ARG A 119 -13.88 -9.79 -28.54
CA ARG A 119 -13.98 -11.26 -28.52
C ARG A 119 -15.40 -11.73 -28.85
N ALA A 120 -16.43 -11.10 -28.29
CA ALA A 120 -17.83 -11.39 -28.58
C ALA A 120 -18.18 -11.15 -30.06
N LYS A 121 -17.73 -10.03 -30.65
CA LYS A 121 -17.90 -9.76 -32.10
C LYS A 121 -17.27 -10.87 -32.96
N ARG A 122 -16.05 -11.30 -32.64
CA ARG A 122 -15.35 -12.39 -33.34
C ARG A 122 -16.06 -13.74 -33.18
N LEU A 123 -16.56 -14.05 -31.98
CA LEU A 123 -17.30 -15.29 -31.71
C LEU A 123 -18.63 -15.34 -32.48
N ARG A 124 -19.39 -14.24 -32.50
CA ARG A 124 -20.63 -14.14 -33.29
C ARG A 124 -20.36 -14.32 -34.79
N LYS A 125 -19.30 -13.68 -35.33
CA LYS A 125 -18.88 -13.87 -36.74
C LYS A 125 -18.45 -15.32 -37.02
N LYS A 126 -17.73 -15.97 -36.09
CA LYS A 126 -17.32 -17.38 -36.21
C LYS A 126 -18.53 -18.33 -36.18
N GLN A 127 -19.49 -18.11 -35.29
CA GLN A 127 -20.74 -18.89 -35.21
C GLN A 127 -21.58 -18.71 -36.48
N GLY A 128 -21.77 -17.48 -36.96
CA GLY A 128 -22.49 -17.23 -38.22
C GLY A 128 -21.84 -17.89 -39.44
N ARG A 129 -20.51 -17.87 -39.54
CA ARG A 129 -19.76 -18.60 -40.59
C ARG A 129 -19.95 -20.12 -40.49
N LYS A 130 -19.97 -20.68 -39.28
CA LYS A 130 -20.23 -22.11 -39.05
C LYS A 130 -21.65 -22.50 -39.46
N GLN A 131 -22.65 -21.71 -39.07
CA GLN A 131 -24.05 -21.95 -39.45
C GLN A 131 -24.25 -21.88 -40.96
N LYS A 132 -23.70 -20.86 -41.64
CA LYS A 132 -23.74 -20.76 -43.11
C LYS A 132 -23.10 -21.98 -43.80
N LYS A 133 -21.98 -22.48 -43.28
CA LYS A 133 -21.33 -23.71 -43.78
C LYS A 133 -22.20 -24.95 -43.58
N LEU A 134 -22.84 -25.11 -42.43
CA LEU A 134 -23.77 -26.22 -42.17
C LEU A 134 -24.97 -26.18 -43.12
N MET A 135 -25.59 -25.02 -43.30
CA MET A 135 -26.73 -24.86 -44.22
C MET A 135 -26.31 -25.15 -45.68
N LYS A 136 -25.12 -24.73 -46.11
CA LYS A 136 -24.59 -25.04 -47.45
C LYS A 136 -24.22 -26.52 -47.61
N ALA A 137 -23.85 -27.22 -46.54
CA ALA A 137 -23.61 -28.67 -46.58
C ALA A 137 -24.93 -29.43 -46.73
N ASN A 138 -25.93 -29.12 -45.90
CA ASN A 138 -27.26 -29.76 -45.98
C ASN A 138 -27.94 -29.49 -47.34
N ASN A 139 -27.85 -28.26 -47.87
CA ASN A 139 -28.41 -27.94 -49.19
C ASN A 139 -27.65 -28.58 -50.37
N LYS A 140 -26.42 -29.07 -50.17
CA LYS A 140 -25.67 -29.79 -51.21
C LYS A 140 -26.07 -31.26 -51.30
N GLU A 141 -26.69 -31.82 -50.27
CA GLU A 141 -27.21 -33.20 -50.30
C GLU A 141 -28.49 -33.29 -51.15
N ASP A 142 -29.23 -32.18 -51.32
CA ASP A 142 -30.44 -32.11 -52.14
C ASP A 142 -30.26 -31.46 -53.54
N ASN A 143 -29.07 -30.89 -53.84
CA ASN A 143 -28.81 -30.18 -55.11
C ASN A 143 -27.38 -30.42 -55.62
N ALA A 144 -27.12 -31.63 -56.13
CA ALA A 144 -25.85 -31.98 -56.80
C ALA A 144 -25.77 -31.52 -58.28
N VAL A 145 -26.66 -30.65 -58.75
CA VAL A 145 -26.62 -30.13 -60.12
C VAL A 145 -26.71 -28.61 -60.09
N MET A 146 -25.70 -27.95 -60.64
CA MET A 146 -25.60 -26.50 -60.90
C MET A 146 -25.48 -25.59 -59.66
N ASN A 147 -24.27 -25.06 -59.44
CA ASN A 147 -23.91 -23.72 -59.88
C ASN A 147 -22.68 -23.20 -59.11
N GLU A 148 -21.57 -23.05 -59.83
CA GLU A 148 -20.48 -22.17 -59.45
C GLU A 148 -20.98 -20.72 -59.54
N LYS A 149 -21.18 -20.05 -58.40
CA LYS A 149 -21.00 -18.59 -58.38
C LYS A 149 -20.79 -18.04 -56.98
N TYR A 150 -19.62 -17.41 -56.84
CA TYR A 150 -19.34 -16.21 -56.06
C TYR A 150 -19.95 -16.09 -54.66
N SER A 151 -19.09 -16.08 -53.65
CA SER A 151 -19.38 -15.43 -52.36
C SER A 151 -18.20 -14.56 -51.95
N GLU A 152 -18.02 -13.45 -52.65
CA GLU A 152 -17.35 -12.28 -52.12
C GLU A 152 -18.40 -11.52 -51.30
N ASP A 153 -18.18 -11.41 -49.99
CA ASP A 153 -18.93 -10.50 -49.13
C ASP A 153 -17.90 -9.77 -48.26
N ASP A 154 -17.56 -8.60 -48.78
CA ASP A 154 -16.85 -7.52 -48.14
C ASP A 154 -17.65 -7.01 -46.94
N SER A 155 -16.96 -6.77 -45.84
CA SER A 155 -17.45 -5.91 -44.76
C SER A 155 -16.23 -5.47 -43.98
N SER A 156 -15.57 -4.48 -44.57
CA SER A 156 -14.75 -3.48 -43.90
C SER A 156 -15.56 -2.85 -42.76
N ASP A 157 -14.96 -2.77 -41.58
CA ASP A 157 -15.42 -1.98 -40.44
C ASP A 157 -14.17 -1.60 -39.64
N GLU A 158 -13.41 -0.68 -40.25
CA GLU A 158 -12.38 0.13 -39.59
C GLU A 158 -13.07 1.29 -38.87
N GLU A 159 -13.19 1.19 -37.54
CA GLU A 159 -13.31 2.37 -36.69
C GLU A 159 -12.03 2.50 -35.87
N THR A 160 -11.03 3.16 -36.46
CA THR A 160 -9.96 3.83 -35.74
C THR A 160 -10.50 5.14 -35.18
N LYS A 161 -10.91 5.14 -33.90
CA LYS A 161 -11.03 6.40 -33.15
C LYS A 161 -9.64 6.91 -32.84
N THR A 162 -9.14 7.80 -33.70
CA THR A 162 -8.04 8.71 -33.40
C THR A 162 -8.50 9.69 -32.33
N VAL A 163 -7.98 9.55 -31.11
CA VAL A 163 -8.06 10.59 -30.09
C VAL A 163 -6.97 11.60 -30.43
N GLU A 164 -7.40 12.82 -30.78
CA GLU A 164 -6.53 13.98 -30.95
C GLU A 164 -5.70 14.19 -29.68
N ASN A 165 -4.38 14.24 -29.82
CA ASN A 165 -3.50 14.80 -28.80
C ASN A 165 -2.66 15.90 -29.43
N SER A 166 -2.82 17.08 -28.86
CA SER A 166 -2.25 18.36 -29.24
C SER A 166 -0.72 18.38 -29.28
N LYS A 167 -0.23 18.92 -30.39
CA LYS A 167 1.11 19.48 -30.63
C LYS A 167 1.56 20.44 -29.53
N VAL A 168 2.70 20.18 -28.86
CA VAL A 168 3.71 21.20 -28.45
C VAL A 168 5.11 20.54 -28.31
N THR A 169 5.97 20.89 -29.27
CA THR A 169 7.45 21.09 -29.29
C THR A 169 8.42 20.25 -28.45
N GLU A 170 9.38 19.65 -29.18
CA GLU A 170 10.72 19.33 -28.71
C GLU A 170 11.48 20.59 -28.26
N GLU A 171 12.13 20.55 -27.09
CA GLU A 171 13.53 20.97 -26.92
C GLU A 171 14.05 20.67 -25.49
N ASN A 172 15.23 20.03 -25.45
CA ASN A 172 16.30 20.08 -24.45
C ASN A 172 16.24 19.22 -23.17
N ASP A 173 16.93 18.08 -23.29
CA ASP A 173 17.66 17.38 -22.24
C ASP A 173 18.61 18.35 -21.48
N SER A 174 18.33 18.61 -20.19
CA SER A 174 19.38 18.90 -19.20
C SER A 174 18.89 18.68 -17.75
N CYS A 175 19.35 17.57 -17.18
CA CYS A 175 19.91 17.41 -15.83
C CYS A 175 19.35 18.24 -14.64
N LEU A 176 18.77 17.50 -13.69
CA LEU A 176 18.86 17.64 -12.23
C LEU A 176 19.47 18.97 -11.69
N LYS A 177 18.59 19.86 -11.22
CA LYS A 177 18.78 20.63 -9.98
C LYS A 177 17.49 21.31 -9.53
N ASN A 178 17.12 21.01 -8.29
CA ASN A 178 16.37 21.84 -7.34
C ASN A 178 14.85 22.00 -7.56
N VAL A 179 14.07 21.16 -6.89
CA VAL A 179 12.73 21.56 -6.39
C VAL A 179 12.65 21.19 -4.91
N SER A 180 13.09 22.14 -4.06
CA SER A 180 12.61 22.26 -2.69
C SER A 180 11.36 23.14 -2.77
N MET A 181 10.18 22.55 -2.70
CA MET A 181 8.91 23.29 -2.57
C MET A 181 8.18 22.76 -1.34
N ASN A 182 8.48 23.43 -0.22
CA ASN A 182 7.66 23.76 0.93
C ASN A 182 6.44 22.86 1.24
N GLU A 183 6.60 21.95 2.20
CA GLU A 183 5.56 21.08 2.77
C GLU A 183 4.57 21.82 3.70
N SER A 184 4.57 23.15 3.78
CA SER A 184 3.80 23.90 4.78
C SER A 184 2.38 24.32 4.35
N GLU A 185 2.01 24.22 3.08
CA GLU A 185 0.70 24.73 2.61
C GLU A 185 -0.38 23.65 2.41
N VAL A 186 -0.02 22.36 2.34
CA VAL A 186 -1.02 21.30 2.10
C VAL A 186 -1.69 20.83 3.40
N MET A 187 -1.14 21.17 4.57
CA MET A 187 -1.72 20.81 5.87
C MET A 187 -2.85 21.74 6.35
N SER A 188 -2.96 22.97 5.82
CA SER A 188 -3.97 23.93 6.29
C SER A 188 -5.34 23.78 5.61
N ALA A 189 -5.41 23.08 4.48
CA ALA A 189 -6.65 22.90 3.72
C ALA A 189 -7.46 21.66 4.14
N THR A 190 -6.84 20.67 4.79
CA THR A 190 -7.50 19.43 5.22
C THR A 190 -8.10 19.51 6.63
N GLU A 191 -7.78 20.54 7.42
CA GLU A 191 -8.36 20.76 8.75
C GLU A 191 -9.76 21.38 8.73
N LYS A 192 -10.28 21.80 7.55
CA LYS A 192 -11.59 22.47 7.43
C LYS A 192 -12.79 21.59 7.06
N GLU A 193 -12.57 20.35 6.61
CA GLU A 193 -13.64 19.48 6.07
C GLU A 193 -13.91 18.22 6.92
N LEU A 194 -13.52 18.21 8.20
CA LEU A 194 -13.84 17.11 9.11
C LEU A 194 -14.40 17.61 10.46
N SER A 195 -15.43 18.45 10.42
CA SER A 195 -16.29 18.73 11.58
C SER A 195 -17.68 18.15 11.34
N LEU A 196 -17.91 16.92 11.83
CA LEU A 196 -19.26 16.37 11.98
C LEU A 196 -19.87 16.89 13.30
N PRO A 197 -21.19 17.15 13.32
CA PRO A 197 -21.83 17.99 14.34
C PRO A 197 -22.05 17.25 15.66
N VAL A 198 -21.59 17.84 16.75
CA VAL A 198 -22.02 17.49 18.11
C VAL A 198 -23.41 18.09 18.32
N GLY A 199 -24.42 17.23 18.44
CA GLY A 199 -25.78 17.64 18.77
C GLY A 199 -25.91 17.90 20.27
N GLU A 200 -26.23 19.14 20.63
CA GLU A 200 -26.74 19.50 21.95
C GLU A 200 -28.28 19.50 21.98
N ASN A 201 -28.78 19.01 23.11
CA ASN A 201 -29.98 19.43 23.85
C ASN A 201 -31.06 18.37 24.04
N GLN A 202 -31.20 17.94 25.30
CA GLN A 202 -32.45 18.09 26.05
C GLN A 202 -32.15 18.13 27.55
N GLU A 203 -32.27 19.33 28.12
CA GLU A 203 -32.62 19.52 29.52
C GLU A 203 -33.93 18.77 29.78
N ASN A 204 -33.97 17.92 30.82
CA ASN A 204 -35.21 17.62 31.48
C ASN A 204 -35.00 17.69 32.99
N THR A 205 -35.78 18.60 33.55
CA THR A 205 -36.06 18.90 34.95
C THR A 205 -36.30 17.65 35.78
N LEU A 206 -35.88 17.70 37.05
CA LEU A 206 -36.64 17.26 38.23
C LEU A 206 -35.85 17.60 39.50
N LYS A 207 -36.24 18.70 40.14
CA LYS A 207 -35.80 19.12 41.47
C LYS A 207 -37.07 19.30 42.32
N THR A 208 -37.43 18.26 43.05
CA THR A 208 -38.47 18.14 44.11
C THR A 208 -38.09 16.85 44.84
N GLN A 209 -37.89 16.69 46.14
CA GLN A 209 -38.26 17.42 47.36
C GLN A 209 -37.39 16.82 48.49
N SER A 210 -36.93 17.64 49.44
CA SER A 210 -36.94 17.30 50.88
C SER A 210 -36.31 18.45 51.67
N GLU A 211 -37.13 19.45 51.96
CA GLU A 211 -36.92 20.37 53.07
C GLU A 211 -37.31 19.70 54.39
N VAL A 212 -36.45 19.91 55.40
CA VAL A 212 -36.78 20.17 56.81
C VAL A 212 -37.51 19.08 57.62
N SER A 213 -36.79 18.50 58.58
CA SER A 213 -37.31 18.40 59.96
C SER A 213 -36.15 18.53 60.95
N SER A 214 -36.14 19.66 61.64
CA SER A 214 -35.45 19.90 62.88
C SER A 214 -36.16 19.13 63.99
N GLU A 215 -35.49 18.21 64.68
CA GLU A 215 -35.84 17.88 66.06
C GLU A 215 -34.59 17.82 66.94
N ASN A 216 -34.73 18.59 68.01
CA ASN A 216 -33.82 18.85 69.08
C ASN A 216 -34.04 17.73 70.11
N ILE A 217 -33.07 16.85 70.36
CA ILE A 217 -33.08 15.98 71.55
C ILE A 217 -31.72 16.05 72.24
N GLN A 218 -31.76 16.84 73.29
CA GLN A 218 -30.85 16.90 74.42
C GLN A 218 -30.95 15.58 75.19
N CYS A 219 -29.81 14.93 75.47
CA CYS A 219 -29.68 13.95 76.56
C CYS A 219 -28.35 14.20 77.25
N GLU A 220 -28.47 14.71 78.47
CA GLU A 220 -27.47 14.81 79.52
C GLU A 220 -27.05 13.42 80.03
N ASP A 221 -25.88 13.43 80.66
CA ASP A 221 -25.40 12.54 81.74
C ASP A 221 -24.96 11.09 81.48
N GLY A 222 -23.73 10.80 81.94
CA GLY A 222 -23.47 9.51 82.58
C GLY A 222 -22.04 8.96 82.55
N THR A 223 -21.18 9.49 83.43
CA THR A 223 -19.90 8.92 83.97
C THR A 223 -18.65 8.84 83.10
#